data_AF-A0A367G2I8-F1
#
_entry.id   AF-A0A367G2I8-F1
#
_cell.length_a   1.000
_cell.length_b   1.000
_cell.length_c   1.000
_cell.angle_alpha   90.00
_cell.angle_beta   90.00
_cell.angle_gamma   90.00
#
_symmetry.space_group_name_H-M   'P 1'
#
loop_
_entity.id
_entity.type
_entity.pdbx_description
1 polymer ?
#
loop_
_entity_poly.entity_id
_entity_poly.type
_entity_poly.pdbx_seq_one_letter_code
_entity_poly.pdbx_strand_id
1 'polypeptide(L)'
;MAENKGSPGLSKLARVISQRAENVAGKAERDLVLDFGSIKGDMSLLTNTFPIPIPRSDYHVCRLVGGLAYTISGGSHGGHEGGNGSHTHTAKPPQIKPGDRVLVAWVQNEAVVIDVVS
;
A
#
# COMPACT_ATOMS: atom_id res chain seq x y z
N MET A 1 -31.36 -22.48 42.84
CA MET A 1 -30.43 -21.91 41.83
C MET A 1 -30.57 -22.75 40.57
N ALA A 2 -31.09 -22.18 39.49
CA ALA A 2 -31.20 -22.90 38.22
C ALA A 2 -29.86 -22.81 37.48
N GLU A 3 -29.22 -23.95 37.21
CA GLU A 3 -28.04 -24.03 36.34
C GLU A 3 -28.39 -23.53 34.94
N ASN A 4 -27.71 -22.48 34.50
CA ASN A 4 -27.76 -22.01 33.12
C ASN A 4 -26.99 -22.98 32.23
N LYS A 5 -27.63 -24.08 31.82
CA LYS A 5 -27.13 -24.98 30.79
C LYS A 5 -27.15 -24.24 29.46
N GLY A 6 -26.02 -23.60 29.13
CA GLY A 6 -25.84 -22.81 27.91
C GLY A 6 -26.42 -23.51 26.68
N SER A 7 -27.12 -22.76 25.83
CA SER A 7 -27.92 -23.37 24.78
C SER A 7 -27.04 -24.08 23.74
N PRO A 8 -27.36 -25.33 23.37
CA PRO A 8 -26.63 -26.07 22.33
C PRO A 8 -26.60 -25.35 20.98
N GLY A 9 -27.66 -24.58 20.68
CA GLY A 9 -27.78 -23.78 19.47
C GLY A 9 -26.75 -22.65 19.39
N LEU A 10 -26.59 -21.87 20.48
CA LEU A 10 -25.57 -20.80 20.53
C LEU A 10 -24.15 -21.36 20.45
N SER A 11 -23.89 -22.51 21.09
CA SER A 11 -22.58 -23.16 21.04
C SER A 11 -22.25 -23.63 19.61
N LYS A 12 -23.23 -24.19 18.89
CA LYS A 12 -23.08 -24.59 17.49
C LYS A 12 -22.87 -23.39 16.57
N LEU A 13 -23.60 -22.30 16.79
CA LEU A 13 -23.42 -21.05 16.03
C LEU A 13 -22.03 -20.45 16.26
N ALA A 14 -21.60 -20.33 17.52
CA ALA A 14 -20.27 -19.83 17.88
C ALA A 14 -19.18 -20.65 17.17
N ARG A 15 -19.29 -21.99 17.18
CA ARG A 15 -18.36 -22.87 16.47
C ARG A 15 -18.37 -22.64 14.96
N VAL A 16 -19.53 -22.47 14.33
CA VAL A 16 -19.62 -22.20 12.89
C VAL A 16 -19.02 -20.84 12.54
N ILE A 17 -19.23 -19.82 13.38
CA ILE A 17 -18.64 -18.50 13.20
C ILE A 17 -17.12 -18.58 13.36
N SER A 18 -16.60 -19.20 14.42
CA SER A 18 -15.17 -19.39 14.61
C SER A 18 -14.55 -20.15 13.45
N GLN A 19 -15.17 -21.24 12.98
CA GLN A 19 -14.65 -22.01 11.88
C GLN A 19 -14.70 -21.26 10.54
N ARG A 20 -15.74 -20.46 10.29
CA ARG A 20 -15.78 -19.57 9.11
C ARG A 20 -14.78 -18.44 9.22
N ALA A 21 -14.62 -17.84 10.39
CA ALA A 21 -13.64 -16.79 10.65
C ALA A 21 -12.22 -17.33 10.45
N GLU A 22 -11.92 -18.53 10.94
CA GLU A 22 -10.65 -19.23 10.68
C GLU A 22 -10.47 -19.50 9.19
N ASN A 23 -11.48 -20.00 8.48
CA ASN A 23 -11.37 -20.27 7.04
C ASN A 23 -11.23 -19.00 6.19
N VAL A 24 -11.75 -17.86 6.64
CA VAL A 24 -11.72 -16.57 5.93
C VAL A 24 -10.50 -15.73 6.33
N ALA A 25 -10.10 -15.77 7.59
CA ALA A 25 -9.01 -14.97 8.16
C ALA A 25 -7.68 -15.71 8.25
N GLY A 26 -7.69 -17.05 8.24
CA GLY A 26 -6.51 -17.88 8.45
C GLY A 26 -6.31 -18.91 7.34
N LYS A 27 -5.18 -18.80 6.63
CA LYS A 27 -4.54 -19.87 5.83
C LYS A 27 -5.09 -20.19 4.44
N ALA A 28 -5.93 -19.37 3.83
CA ALA A 28 -5.91 -19.36 2.37
C ALA A 28 -4.62 -18.64 1.96
N GLU A 29 -3.74 -19.29 1.18
CA GLU A 29 -2.78 -18.54 0.35
C GLU A 29 -3.61 -17.52 -0.42
N ARG A 30 -3.57 -16.26 0.03
CA ARG A 30 -4.22 -15.19 -0.72
C ARG A 30 -3.38 -15.07 -1.96
N ASP A 31 -3.99 -15.38 -3.10
CA ASP A 31 -3.41 -15.06 -4.41
C ASP A 31 -2.87 -13.63 -4.38
N LEU A 32 -1.78 -13.40 -5.09
CA LEU A 32 -1.30 -12.04 -5.29
C LEU A 32 -2.35 -11.28 -6.11
N VAL A 33 -3.15 -10.48 -5.41
CA VAL A 33 -4.23 -9.70 -6.02
C VAL A 33 -3.71 -8.30 -6.32
N LEU A 34 -3.85 -7.89 -7.58
CA LEU A 34 -3.71 -6.49 -7.97
C LEU A 34 -5.04 -5.76 -7.75
N ASP A 35 -4.96 -4.57 -7.18
CA ASP A 35 -6.09 -3.68 -6.93
C ASP A 35 -5.70 -2.24 -7.30
N PHE A 36 -6.68 -1.35 -7.38
CA PHE A 36 -6.43 0.09 -7.42
C PHE A 36 -6.82 0.73 -6.09
N GLY A 37 -6.22 1.88 -5.82
CA GLY A 37 -6.56 2.69 -4.65
C GLY A 37 -6.33 4.17 -4.87
N SER A 38 -6.57 4.94 -3.82
CA SER A 38 -6.32 6.36 -3.75
C SER A 38 -5.59 6.74 -2.47
N ILE A 39 -4.63 7.64 -2.58
CA ILE A 39 -3.94 8.23 -1.42
C ILE A 39 -4.79 9.37 -0.87
N LYS A 40 -5.13 9.32 0.42
CA LYS A 40 -5.94 10.33 1.10
C LYS A 40 -5.09 11.49 1.63
N GLY A 41 -5.77 12.52 2.16
CA GLY A 41 -5.14 13.74 2.70
C GLY A 41 -4.12 13.47 3.80
N ASP A 42 -4.37 12.47 4.63
CA ASP A 42 -3.50 12.01 5.73
C ASP A 42 -2.50 10.94 5.29
N MET A 43 -2.31 10.75 3.98
CA MET A 43 -1.50 9.69 3.37
C MET A 43 -1.99 8.26 3.61
N SER A 44 -3.19 8.06 4.17
CA SER A 44 -3.79 6.72 4.23
C SER A 44 -4.13 6.22 2.83
N LEU A 45 -3.99 4.90 2.63
CA LEU A 45 -4.31 4.23 1.38
C LEU A 45 -5.72 3.65 1.47
N LEU A 46 -6.64 4.12 0.62
CA LEU A 46 -7.93 3.47 0.43
C LEU A 46 -7.93 2.70 -0.88
N THR A 47 -7.92 1.38 -0.78
CA THR A 47 -8.06 0.47 -1.93
C THR A 47 -9.53 0.30 -2.32
N ASN A 48 -9.83 -0.20 -3.51
CA ASN A 48 -11.20 -0.43 -3.94
C ASN A 48 -11.84 -1.65 -3.24
N THR A 49 -11.05 -2.68 -2.94
CA THR A 49 -11.54 -3.93 -2.37
C THR A 49 -11.54 -3.96 -0.84
N PHE A 50 -10.75 -3.10 -0.18
CA PHE A 50 -10.71 -2.99 1.27
C PHE A 50 -11.27 -1.63 1.73
N PRO A 51 -12.45 -1.61 2.38
CA PRO A 51 -13.21 -0.37 2.64
C PRO A 51 -12.68 0.47 3.82
N ILE A 52 -11.60 0.02 4.48
CA ILE A 52 -11.01 0.71 5.62
C ILE A 52 -9.69 1.35 5.16
N PRO A 53 -9.48 2.66 5.35
CA PRO A 53 -8.21 3.31 5.03
C PRO A 53 -7.05 2.67 5.79
N ILE A 54 -5.99 2.30 5.07
CA ILE A 54 -4.77 1.73 5.63
C ILE A 54 -3.83 2.88 6.01
N PRO A 55 -3.40 2.99 7.28
CA PRO A 55 -2.51 4.05 7.72
C PRO A 55 -1.20 4.09 6.94
N ARG A 56 -0.57 5.27 6.84
CA ARG A 56 0.72 5.43 6.13
C ARG A 56 1.81 4.49 6.64
N SER A 57 1.81 4.16 7.93
CA SER A 57 2.76 3.23 8.54
C SER A 57 2.58 1.77 8.12
N ASP A 58 1.42 1.43 7.58
CA ASP A 58 0.94 0.04 7.45
C ASP A 58 0.90 -0.43 5.98
N TYR A 59 1.45 0.37 5.06
CA TYR A 59 1.68 -0.03 3.68
C TYR A 59 3.07 0.35 3.19
N HIS A 60 3.55 -0.42 2.21
CA HIS A 60 4.83 -0.19 1.56
C HIS A 60 4.64 0.50 0.21
N VAL A 61 5.65 1.24 -0.21
CA VAL A 61 5.71 1.81 -1.56
C VAL A 61 6.89 1.18 -2.26
N CYS A 62 6.60 0.34 -3.25
CA CYS A 62 7.61 -0.28 -4.09
C CYS A 62 8.00 0.69 -5.20
N ARG A 63 8.96 1.58 -4.94
CA ARG A 63 9.50 2.49 -5.95
C ARG A 63 10.90 2.05 -6.35
N LEU A 64 11.15 1.96 -7.66
CA LEU A 64 12.45 1.62 -8.28
C LEU A 64 12.94 0.18 -8.08
N VAL A 65 12.19 -0.81 -8.59
CA VAL A 65 12.77 -2.14 -8.81
C VAL A 65 13.77 -2.07 -9.97
N GLY A 66 15.04 -2.44 -9.73
CA GLY A 66 16.03 -2.64 -10.80
C GLY A 66 16.99 -1.47 -11.09
N GLY A 67 17.10 -0.46 -10.23
CA GLY A 67 18.14 0.57 -10.36
C GLY A 67 17.86 1.65 -11.40
N LEU A 68 16.57 1.98 -11.65
CA LEU A 68 16.20 3.10 -12.52
C LEU A 68 16.87 4.40 -12.06
N ALA A 69 17.71 4.97 -12.90
CA ALA A 69 18.32 6.28 -12.67
C ALA A 69 17.53 7.35 -13.45
N TYR A 70 17.01 8.36 -12.75
CA TYR A 70 16.47 9.54 -13.41
C TYR A 70 17.63 10.45 -13.80
N THR A 71 17.85 10.62 -15.10
CA THR A 71 18.75 11.65 -15.59
C THR A 71 17.98 12.97 -15.62
N ILE A 72 18.39 13.93 -14.79
CA ILE A 72 17.92 15.31 -14.98
C ILE A 72 18.75 15.89 -16.12
N SER A 73 18.16 15.99 -17.31
CA SER A 73 18.71 16.78 -18.40
C SER A 73 18.04 18.15 -18.41
N GLY A 74 18.84 19.22 -18.40
CA GLY A 74 18.34 20.59 -18.49
C GLY A 74 18.48 21.37 -17.19
N GLY A 75 19.44 22.28 -17.18
CA GLY A 75 19.65 23.32 -16.18
C GLY A 75 20.52 24.40 -16.82
N SER A 76 20.14 25.66 -16.67
CA SER A 76 20.97 26.81 -17.06
C SER A 76 21.27 27.60 -15.81
N HIS A 77 22.54 27.84 -15.54
CA HIS A 77 22.99 28.70 -14.46
C HIS A 77 24.00 29.71 -15.01
N GLY A 78 23.79 30.97 -14.70
CA GLY A 78 24.76 32.04 -14.95
C GLY A 78 25.78 32.15 -13.80
N GLY A 79 26.86 32.88 -14.03
CA GLY A 79 27.86 33.18 -12.99
C GLY A 79 29.26 32.60 -13.21
N HIS A 80 29.55 32.07 -14.41
CA HIS A 80 30.91 31.67 -14.78
C HIS A 80 31.51 32.68 -15.76
N GLU A 81 32.58 33.36 -15.35
CA GLU A 81 33.41 34.19 -16.24
C GLU A 81 34.33 33.35 -17.15
N GLY A 82 34.36 32.03 -16.94
CA GLY A 82 35.02 31.05 -17.82
C GLY A 82 35.05 29.64 -17.21
N GLY A 83 35.07 28.62 -18.08
CA GLY A 83 35.22 27.20 -17.74
C GLY A 83 33.92 26.40 -17.60
N ASN A 84 33.97 25.11 -17.98
CA ASN A 84 32.86 24.17 -17.84
C ASN A 84 33.01 23.47 -16.48
N GLY A 85 32.51 24.09 -15.41
CA GLY A 85 32.50 23.46 -14.08
C GLY A 85 31.63 22.20 -14.09
N SER A 86 32.24 21.03 -13.87
CA SER A 86 31.50 19.77 -13.77
C SER A 86 30.79 19.69 -12.43
N HIS A 87 29.46 19.60 -12.45
CA HIS A 87 28.67 19.22 -11.28
C HIS A 87 27.55 18.24 -11.65
N THR A 88 26.93 17.64 -10.64
CA THR A 88 25.84 16.68 -10.79
C THR A 88 24.54 17.24 -10.25
N HIS A 89 23.44 17.02 -10.96
CA HIS A 89 22.10 17.22 -10.44
C HIS A 89 21.54 15.90 -9.91
N THR A 90 20.94 15.93 -8.72
CA THR A 90 20.20 14.78 -8.17
C THR A 90 18.73 15.15 -8.05
N ALA A 91 17.85 14.42 -8.74
CA ALA A 91 16.40 14.50 -8.53
C ALA A 91 15.99 13.39 -7.58
N LYS A 92 15.08 13.70 -6.67
CA LYS A 92 14.32 12.65 -5.99
C LYS A 92 13.30 12.09 -6.99
N PRO A 93 13.11 10.77 -7.03
CA PRO A 93 11.98 10.16 -7.71
C PRO A 93 10.68 10.83 -7.28
N PRO A 94 9.70 10.99 -8.19
CA PRO A 94 8.37 11.47 -7.83
C PRO A 94 7.83 10.74 -6.59
N GLN A 95 7.28 11.52 -5.67
CA GLN A 95 6.65 11.00 -4.46
C GLN A 95 5.15 10.89 -4.67
N ILE A 96 4.55 9.80 -4.18
CA ILE A 96 3.09 9.74 -4.08
C ILE A 96 2.60 10.89 -3.19
N LYS A 97 1.45 11.45 -3.54
CA LYS A 97 0.83 12.57 -2.83
C LYS A 97 -0.67 12.32 -2.66
N PRO A 98 -1.33 13.05 -1.74
CA PRO A 98 -2.78 13.02 -1.62
C PRO A 98 -3.47 13.28 -2.96
N GLY A 99 -4.49 12.48 -3.25
CA GLY A 99 -5.27 12.52 -4.49
C GLY A 99 -4.73 11.59 -5.59
N ASP A 100 -3.51 11.05 -5.47
CA ASP A 100 -3.00 10.11 -6.46
C ASP A 100 -3.84 8.83 -6.48
N ARG A 101 -4.15 8.36 -7.69
CA ARG A 101 -4.67 7.02 -7.94
C ARG A 101 -3.50 6.07 -8.14
N VAL A 102 -3.54 4.90 -7.51
CA VAL A 102 -2.38 4.00 -7.47
C VAL A 102 -2.76 2.56 -7.80
N LEU A 103 -1.82 1.82 -8.37
CA LEU A 103 -1.85 0.36 -8.47
C LEU A 103 -1.28 -0.22 -7.16
N VAL A 104 -1.99 -1.19 -6.60
CA VAL A 104 -1.65 -1.83 -5.33
C VAL A 104 -1.54 -3.32 -5.56
N ALA A 105 -0.49 -3.95 -5.04
CA ALA A 105 -0.39 -5.38 -4.91
C ALA A 105 -0.68 -5.77 -3.45
N TRP A 106 -1.60 -6.70 -3.26
CA TRP A 106 -1.78 -7.39 -1.99
C TRP A 106 -0.82 -8.57 -1.92
N VAL A 107 0.22 -8.43 -1.10
CA VAL A 107 1.17 -9.51 -0.80
C VAL A 107 0.72 -10.15 0.52
N GLN A 108 -0.12 -11.17 0.40
CA GLN A 108 -0.81 -11.80 1.54
C GLN A 108 -1.66 -10.79 2.34
N ASN A 109 -1.12 -10.26 3.43
CA ASN A 109 -1.76 -9.30 4.33
C ASN A 109 -1.19 -7.89 4.21
N GLU A 110 -0.17 -7.69 3.38
CA GLU A 110 0.49 -6.40 3.20
C GLU A 110 0.01 -5.73 1.91
N ALA A 111 -0.34 -4.45 2.01
CA ALA A 111 -0.60 -3.62 0.85
C ALA A 111 0.70 -2.96 0.38
N VAL A 112 1.02 -3.14 -0.90
CA VAL A 112 2.20 -2.54 -1.52
C VAL A 112 1.75 -1.68 -2.70
N VAL A 113 1.94 -0.36 -2.56
CA VAL A 113 1.75 0.58 -3.67
C VAL A 113 2.88 0.37 -4.67
N ILE A 114 2.53 -0.03 -5.90
CA ILE A 114 3.49 -0.26 -6.97
C ILE A 114 3.82 1.06 -7.66
N ASP A 115 2.80 1.75 -8.19
CA ASP A 115 3.01 3.06 -8.81
C ASP A 115 1.71 3.87 -8.88
N VAL A 116 1.85 5.15 -9.22
CA VAL A 116 0.76 6.05 -9.58
C VAL A 116 0.23 5.68 -10.97
N VAL A 117 -1.09 5.68 -11.11
CA VAL A 117 -1.80 5.41 -12.35
C VAL A 117 -2.52 6.69 -12.76
N SER A 118 -2.00 7.35 -13.80
CA SER A 118 -2.53 8.59 -14.38
C SER A 118 -3.72 8.35 -15.28
#